data_AF-A0A0J7MM56-F1
#
_entry.id   AF-A0A0J7MM56-F1
#
_cell.length_a   1.000
_cell.length_b   1.000
_cell.length_c   1.000
_cell.angle_alpha   90.00
_cell.angle_beta   90.00
_cell.angle_gamma   90.00
#
_symmetry.space_group_name_H-M   'P 1'
#
loop_
_entity.id
_entity.type
_entity.pdbx_description
1 polymer ?
#
loop_
_entity_poly.entity_id
_entity_poly.type
_entity_poly.pdbx_seq_one_letter_code
_entity_poly.pdbx_strand_id
1 'polypeptide(L)'
;MNGPDDRVRRLYANTVHSVVLYGSPVWADAAMAAKRIRDILRRVQRRVAIRCVRGYRTVSHVAAIALASQPPMELLARLYADVYMRRKELRSMGTELTARVKGITGLQARQLLMERYDEYLSTKILPSSSGRRVVGAVRPHLK
;
A
#
# COMPACT_ATOMS: atom_id res chain seq x y z
N MET A 1 3.90 -20.37 -6.05
CA MET A 1 2.67 -20.50 -6.87
C MET A 1 2.68 -19.40 -7.93
N ASN A 2 3.23 -19.66 -9.13
CA ASN A 2 3.41 -18.67 -10.20
C ASN A 2 2.73 -19.18 -11.49
N GLY A 3 1.42 -19.01 -11.60
CA GLY A 3 0.68 -19.26 -12.84
C GLY A 3 0.51 -17.98 -13.67
N PRO A 4 0.34 -18.07 -15.01
CA PRO A 4 0.16 -16.90 -15.89
C PRO A 4 -0.99 -15.97 -15.45
N ASP A 5 -2.03 -16.56 -14.87
CA ASP A 5 -3.21 -15.88 -14.34
C ASP A 5 -2.96 -15.07 -13.04
N ASP A 6 -1.94 -15.42 -12.24
CA ASP A 6 -1.55 -14.62 -11.07
C ASP A 6 -0.94 -13.27 -11.48
N ARG A 7 -0.11 -13.28 -12.53
CA ARG A 7 0.51 -12.07 -13.08
C ARG A 7 -0.55 -11.09 -13.59
N VAL A 8 -1.57 -11.59 -14.29
CA VAL A 8 -2.69 -10.79 -14.80
C VAL A 8 -3.46 -10.14 -13.67
N ARG A 9 -3.80 -10.90 -12.62
CA ARG A 9 -4.50 -10.33 -11.46
C ARG A 9 -3.68 -9.28 -10.71
N ARG A 10 -2.39 -9.53 -10.52
CA ARG A 10 -1.48 -8.54 -9.91
C ARG A 10 -1.40 -7.27 -10.75
N LEU A 11 -1.37 -7.41 -12.08
CA LEU A 11 -1.42 -6.26 -12.98
C LEU A 11 -2.69 -5.44 -12.77
N TYR A 12 -3.88 -6.07 -12.82
CA TYR A 12 -5.14 -5.37 -12.54
C TYR A 12 -5.16 -4.73 -11.15
N ALA A 13 -4.64 -5.42 -10.14
CA ALA A 13 -4.55 -4.85 -8.81
C ALA A 13 -3.68 -3.60 -8.80
N ASN A 14 -2.51 -3.64 -9.41
CA ASN A 14 -1.61 -2.49 -9.51
C ASN A 14 -2.24 -1.35 -10.30
N THR A 15 -3.00 -1.63 -11.36
CA THR A 15 -3.76 -0.62 -12.11
C THR A 15 -4.80 0.04 -11.21
N VAL A 16 -5.60 -0.73 -10.47
CA VAL A 16 -6.59 -0.17 -9.54
C VAL A 16 -5.93 0.69 -8.47
N HIS A 17 -4.83 0.23 -7.87
CA HIS A 17 -4.08 1.03 -6.91
C HIS A 17 -3.58 2.33 -7.56
N SER A 18 -3.02 2.27 -8.77
CA SER A 18 -2.51 3.46 -9.46
C SER A 18 -3.61 4.48 -9.75
N VAL A 19 -4.78 4.04 -10.23
CA VAL A 19 -5.93 4.91 -10.53
C VAL A 19 -6.47 5.55 -9.25
N VAL A 20 -6.66 4.76 -8.19
CA VAL A 20 -7.16 5.28 -6.90
C VAL A 20 -6.17 6.29 -6.32
N LEU A 21 -4.87 5.99 -6.36
CA LEU A 21 -3.82 6.75 -5.70
C LEU A 21 -3.33 7.96 -6.51
N TYR A 22 -3.71 8.11 -7.78
CA TYR A 22 -3.29 9.24 -8.61
C TYR A 22 -3.63 10.59 -7.97
N GLY A 23 -4.83 10.71 -7.40
CA GLY A 23 -5.30 11.93 -6.74
C GLY A 23 -4.89 12.06 -5.27
N SER A 24 -4.02 11.17 -4.75
CA SER A 24 -3.75 11.12 -3.31
C SER A 24 -3.31 12.43 -2.68
N PRO A 25 -2.54 13.33 -3.33
CA PRO A 25 -2.16 14.60 -2.70
C PRO A 25 -3.34 15.50 -2.35
N VAL A 26 -4.50 15.30 -3.00
CA VAL A 26 -5.72 16.09 -2.76
C VAL A 26 -6.54 15.52 -1.60
N TRP A 27 -6.61 14.18 -1.48
CA TRP A 27 -7.53 13.51 -0.56
C TRP A 27 -6.87 12.73 0.58
N ALA A 28 -5.55 12.52 0.57
CA ALA A 28 -4.86 11.68 1.55
C ALA A 28 -5.08 12.17 2.98
N ASP A 29 -5.00 13.48 3.23
CA ASP A 29 -5.25 14.05 4.56
C ASP A 29 -6.69 13.80 5.03
N ALA A 30 -7.66 13.95 4.12
CA ALA A 30 -9.05 13.63 4.41
C ALA A 30 -9.25 12.13 4.71
N ALA A 31 -8.55 11.24 4.00
CA ALA A 31 -8.55 9.80 4.31
C ALA A 31 -7.92 9.51 5.68
N MET A 32 -6.87 10.23 6.07
CA MET A 32 -6.24 10.08 7.38
C MET A 32 -7.14 10.62 8.52
N ALA A 33 -7.93 11.66 8.26
CA ALA A 33 -8.86 12.22 9.24
C ALA A 33 -10.16 11.38 9.36
N ALA A 34 -10.74 10.96 8.24
CA ALA A 34 -12.08 10.36 8.21
C ALA A 34 -12.05 8.83 8.09
N LYS A 35 -12.53 8.14 9.15
CA LYS A 35 -12.69 6.67 9.16
C LYS A 35 -13.52 6.15 7.98
N ARG A 36 -14.59 6.86 7.62
CA ARG A 36 -15.47 6.49 6.49
C ARG A 36 -14.72 6.38 5.16
N ILE A 37 -13.79 7.29 4.89
CA ILE A 37 -12.99 7.28 3.65
C ILE A 37 -12.03 6.08 3.67
N ARG A 38 -11.36 5.81 4.80
CA ARG A 38 -10.52 4.61 4.96
C ARG A 38 -11.30 3.33 4.74
N ASP A 39 -12.53 3.23 5.28
CA ASP A 39 -13.35 2.04 5.13
C ASP A 39 -13.82 1.83 3.68
N ILE A 40 -13.96 2.89 2.87
CA ILE A 40 -14.19 2.77 1.42
C ILE A 40 -12.93 2.20 0.74
N LEU A 41 -11.76 2.77 1.01
CA LEU A 41 -10.48 2.31 0.44
C LEU A 41 -10.22 0.84 0.76
N ARG A 42 -10.38 0.45 2.04
CA ARG A 42 -10.19 -0.93 2.51
C ARG A 42 -11.15 -1.90 1.84
N ARG A 43 -12.40 -1.51 1.59
CA ARG A 43 -13.37 -2.36 0.87
C ARG A 43 -12.94 -2.61 -0.56
N VAL A 44 -12.49 -1.57 -1.28
CA VAL A 44 -11.97 -1.68 -2.65
C VAL A 44 -10.72 -2.57 -2.67
N GLN A 45 -9.75 -2.27 -1.81
CA GLN A 45 -8.50 -3.01 -1.74
C GLN A 45 -8.70 -4.48 -1.37
N ARG A 46 -9.53 -4.77 -0.37
CA ARG A 46 -9.86 -6.14 0.04
C ARG A 46 -10.42 -6.94 -1.12
N ARG A 47 -11.34 -6.35 -1.88
CA ARG A 47 -12.00 -7.01 -3.02
C ARG A 47 -11.01 -7.39 -4.12
N VAL A 48 -9.99 -6.58 -4.34
CA VAL A 48 -8.92 -6.84 -5.31
C VAL A 48 -7.91 -7.85 -4.74
N ALA A 49 -7.46 -7.68 -3.49
CA ALA A 49 -6.51 -8.56 -2.84
C ALA A 49 -7.04 -10.00 -2.73
N ILE A 50 -8.31 -10.19 -2.35
CA ILE A 50 -8.97 -11.50 -2.32
C ILE A 50 -8.92 -12.17 -3.69
N ARG A 51 -9.17 -11.42 -4.78
CA ARG A 51 -9.07 -11.98 -6.14
C ARG A 51 -7.64 -12.38 -6.47
N CYS A 52 -6.65 -11.54 -6.15
CA CYS A 52 -5.24 -11.83 -6.40
C CYS A 52 -4.81 -13.14 -5.76
N VAL A 53 -5.13 -13.33 -4.48
CA VAL A 53 -4.72 -14.51 -3.72
C VAL A 53 -5.67 -15.70 -3.85
N ARG A 54 -6.74 -15.59 -4.65
CA ARG A 54 -7.84 -16.57 -4.75
C ARG A 54 -8.41 -16.94 -3.37
N GLY A 55 -8.55 -15.95 -2.48
CA GLY A 55 -9.03 -16.13 -1.11
C GLY A 55 -10.55 -16.22 -1.02
N TYR A 56 -11.06 -16.68 0.12
CA TYR A 56 -12.49 -16.71 0.41
C TYR A 56 -13.07 -15.31 0.68
N ARG A 57 -14.37 -15.15 0.44
CA ARG A 57 -15.11 -13.92 0.73
C ARG A 57 -15.16 -13.53 2.21
N THR A 58 -14.77 -14.43 3.13
CA THR A 58 -14.74 -14.20 4.59
C THR A 58 -13.39 -13.69 5.08
N VAL A 59 -12.35 -13.73 4.25
CA VAL A 59 -11.00 -13.25 4.61
C VAL A 59 -11.07 -11.76 4.96
N SER A 60 -10.53 -11.36 6.10
CA SER A 60 -10.50 -9.96 6.53
C SER A 60 -9.66 -9.11 5.57
N HIS A 61 -9.86 -7.79 5.56
CA HIS A 61 -9.05 -6.89 4.73
C HIS A 61 -7.54 -7.07 5.01
N VAL A 62 -7.18 -7.04 6.30
CA VAL A 62 -5.79 -7.12 6.76
C VAL A 62 -5.13 -8.45 6.37
N ALA A 63 -5.86 -9.57 6.50
CA ALA A 63 -5.35 -10.87 6.07
C ALA A 63 -5.21 -10.96 4.53
N ALA A 64 -6.15 -10.41 3.77
CA ALA A 64 -6.10 -10.43 2.31
C ALA A 64 -4.90 -9.66 1.75
N ILE A 65 -4.62 -8.46 2.28
CA ILE A 65 -3.47 -7.65 1.83
C ILE A 65 -2.13 -8.25 2.27
N ALA A 66 -2.09 -8.90 3.44
CA ALA A 66 -0.90 -9.63 3.89
C ALA A 66 -0.59 -10.78 2.94
N LEU A 67 -1.58 -11.63 2.62
CA LEU A 67 -1.41 -12.72 1.65
C LEU A 67 -1.07 -12.23 0.24
N ALA A 68 -1.54 -11.04 -0.14
CA ALA A 68 -1.23 -10.43 -1.43
C ALA A 68 0.14 -9.73 -1.46
N SER A 69 0.81 -9.60 -0.30
CA SER A 69 2.01 -8.77 -0.10
C SER A 69 1.81 -7.31 -0.56
N GLN A 70 0.64 -6.73 -0.27
CA GLN A 70 0.28 -5.36 -0.65
C GLN A 70 0.11 -4.47 0.59
N PRO A 71 0.72 -3.27 0.64
CA PRO A 71 0.51 -2.35 1.75
C PRO A 71 -0.88 -1.70 1.69
N PRO A 72 -1.48 -1.30 2.82
CA PRO A 72 -2.76 -0.60 2.87
C PRO A 72 -2.79 0.65 1.98
N MET A 73 -3.89 0.86 1.26
CA MET A 73 -4.07 2.02 0.37
C MET A 73 -3.97 3.34 1.11
N GLU A 74 -4.42 3.43 2.37
CA GLU A 74 -4.28 4.64 3.17
C GLU A 74 -2.81 5.04 3.41
N LEU A 75 -1.92 4.05 3.61
CA LEU A 75 -0.49 4.30 3.80
C LEU A 75 0.18 4.71 2.49
N LEU A 76 -0.17 4.03 1.39
CA LEU A 76 0.28 4.40 0.05
C LEU A 76 -0.14 5.83 -0.32
N ALA A 77 -1.38 6.21 -0.01
CA ALA A 77 -1.92 7.52 -0.30
C ALA A 77 -1.15 8.63 0.42
N ARG A 78 -0.89 8.43 1.72
CA ARG A 78 -0.07 9.35 2.54
C ARG A 78 1.32 9.51 1.94
N LEU A 79 1.99 8.40 1.65
CA LEU A 79 3.32 8.42 1.07
C LEU A 79 3.37 9.19 -0.26
N TYR A 80 2.41 8.94 -1.15
CA TYR A 80 2.35 9.63 -2.44
C TYR A 80 2.05 11.12 -2.28
N ALA A 81 1.23 11.50 -1.31
CA ALA A 81 1.00 12.91 -0.96
C ALA A 81 2.30 13.57 -0.46
N ASP A 82 3.04 12.91 0.43
CA ASP A 82 4.31 13.42 0.96
C ASP A 82 5.37 13.59 -0.15
N VAL A 83 5.52 12.58 -1.01
CA VAL A 83 6.44 12.64 -2.16
C VAL A 83 6.03 13.75 -3.12
N TYR A 84 4.73 13.94 -3.36
CA TYR A 84 4.23 15.02 -4.20
C TYR A 84 4.56 16.39 -3.61
N MET A 85 4.24 16.62 -2.33
CA MET A 85 4.53 17.88 -1.65
C MET A 85 6.02 18.18 -1.65
N ARG A 86 6.86 17.17 -1.35
CA ARG A 86 8.31 17.34 -1.38
C ARG A 86 8.84 17.72 -2.76
N ARG A 87 8.29 17.11 -3.81
CA ARG A 87 8.64 17.47 -5.20
C ARG A 87 8.15 18.87 -5.57
N LYS A 88 6.98 19.28 -5.07
CA LYS A 88 6.42 20.62 -5.28
C LYS A 88 7.30 21.69 -4.62
N GLU A 89 7.74 21.47 -3.38
CA GLU A 89 8.67 22.34 -2.67
C GLU A 89 9.99 22.51 -3.42
N LEU A 90 10.61 21.41 -3.85
CA LEU A 90 11.87 21.43 -4.61
C LEU A 90 11.73 22.22 -5.92
N ARG A 91 10.60 22.06 -6.62
CA ARG A 91 10.29 22.85 -7.82
C ARG A 91 10.11 24.34 -7.51
N SER A 92 9.43 24.70 -6.42
CA SER A 92 9.28 26.11 -6.02
C SER A 92 10.61 26.78 -5.65
N MET A 93 11.59 26.00 -5.21
CA MET A 93 12.95 26.46 -4.94
C MET A 93 13.85 26.47 -6.19
N GLY A 94 13.29 26.28 -7.39
CA GLY A 94 14.05 26.28 -8.65
C GLY A 94 14.99 25.08 -8.83
N THR A 95 14.87 24.05 -7.99
CA THR A 95 15.75 22.87 -8.08
C THR A 95 15.23 21.90 -9.13
N GLU A 96 16.05 21.58 -10.12
CA GLU A 96 15.73 20.52 -11.07
C GLU A 96 15.78 19.14 -10.39
N LEU A 97 14.66 18.42 -10.45
CA LEU A 97 14.58 17.04 -9.98
C LEU A 97 15.25 16.10 -10.98
N THR A 98 16.56 15.92 -10.84
CA THR A 98 17.33 14.96 -11.64
C THR A 98 16.81 13.53 -11.45
N ALA A 99 17.04 12.66 -12.43
CA ALA A 99 16.64 11.25 -12.35
C ALA A 99 17.23 10.54 -11.11
N ARG A 100 18.45 10.91 -10.73
CA ARG A 100 19.13 10.39 -9.53
C ARG A 100 18.40 10.78 -8.24
N VAL A 101 18.03 12.05 -8.09
CA VAL A 101 17.27 12.52 -6.92
C VAL A 101 15.90 11.85 -6.85
N LYS A 102 15.19 11.76 -7.97
CA LYS A 102 13.91 11.02 -8.05
C LYS A 102 14.08 9.55 -7.64
N GLY A 103 15.16 8.91 -8.05
CA GLY A 103 15.51 7.53 -7.67
C GLY A 103 15.73 7.39 -6.17
N ILE A 104 16.58 8.24 -5.58
CA ILE A 104 16.87 8.23 -4.13
C ILE A 104 15.60 8.47 -3.32
N THR A 105 14.82 9.50 -3.64
CA THR A 105 13.54 9.78 -2.96
C THR A 105 12.56 8.62 -3.12
N GLY A 106 12.52 7.97 -4.28
CA GLY A 106 11.69 6.79 -4.50
C GLY A 106 12.08 5.61 -3.63
N LEU A 107 13.39 5.36 -3.46
CA LEU A 107 13.91 4.30 -2.59
C LEU A 107 13.61 4.58 -1.12
N GLN A 108 13.84 5.81 -0.66
CA GLN A 108 13.52 6.25 0.71
C GLN A 108 12.02 6.12 1.00
N ALA A 109 11.17 6.56 0.06
CA ALA A 109 9.72 6.44 0.19
C ALA A 109 9.30 4.97 0.29
N ARG A 110 9.90 4.08 -0.51
CA ARG A 110 9.64 2.64 -0.43
C ARG A 110 10.06 2.05 0.91
N GLN A 111 11.23 2.40 1.44
CA GLN A 111 11.70 1.92 2.75
C GLN A 111 10.75 2.35 3.87
N LEU A 112 10.40 3.64 3.92
CA LEU A 112 9.46 4.17 4.91
C LEU A 112 8.10 3.49 4.81
N LEU A 113 7.61 3.24 3.59
CA LEU A 113 6.36 2.50 3.38
C LEU A 113 6.42 1.09 3.97
N MET A 114 7.53 0.38 3.75
CA MET A 114 7.67 -0.99 4.25
C MET A 114 7.77 -1.01 5.78
N GLU A 115 8.48 -0.06 6.38
CA GLU A 115 8.53 0.10 7.84
C GLU A 115 7.13 0.35 8.43
N ARG A 116 6.39 1.32 7.87
CA ARG A 116 5.01 1.61 8.28
C ARG A 116 4.06 0.45 8.03
N TYR A 117 4.30 -0.32 6.98
CA TYR A 117 3.50 -1.51 6.71
C TYR A 117 3.77 -2.61 7.74
N ASP A 118 5.03 -2.83 8.12
CA ASP A 118 5.34 -3.80 9.17
C ASP A 118 4.75 -3.37 10.52
N GLU A 119 4.86 -2.09 10.88
CA GLU A 119 4.20 -1.52 12.06
C GLU A 119 2.68 -1.76 12.01
N TYR A 120 2.04 -1.49 10.87
CA TYR A 120 0.61 -1.71 10.68
C TYR A 120 0.21 -3.18 10.88
N LEU A 121 0.96 -4.12 10.30
CA LEU A 121 0.72 -5.56 10.47
C LEU A 121 0.90 -5.96 11.94
N SER A 122 1.93 -5.41 12.59
CA SER A 122 2.22 -5.58 14.02
C SER A 122 1.04 -5.17 14.88
N THR A 123 0.43 -4.02 14.63
CA THR A 123 -0.70 -3.53 15.43
C THR A 123 -2.02 -4.24 15.11
N LYS A 124 -2.26 -4.61 13.84
CA LYS A 124 -3.59 -5.09 13.40
C LYS A 124 -3.76 -6.61 13.38
N ILE A 125 -2.70 -7.39 13.17
CA ILE A 125 -2.80 -8.84 13.03
C ILE A 125 -2.36 -9.60 14.30
N LEU A 126 -1.41 -9.07 15.08
CA LEU A 126 -0.85 -9.76 16.26
C LEU A 126 -1.79 -10.04 17.45
N PRO A 127 -3.05 -9.54 17.57
CA PRO A 127 -3.86 -9.88 18.75
C PRO A 127 -4.22 -11.37 18.85
N SER A 128 -4.00 -12.17 17.81
CA SER A 128 -4.34 -13.61 17.77
C SER A 128 -3.14 -14.50 17.42
N SER A 129 -3.14 -15.73 17.94
CA SER A 129 -2.13 -16.77 17.63
C SER A 129 -2.02 -17.05 16.13
N SER A 130 -3.16 -17.15 15.44
CA SER A 130 -3.25 -17.31 13.99
C SER A 130 -2.67 -16.13 13.23
N GLY A 131 -2.92 -14.90 13.72
CA GLY A 131 -2.40 -13.69 13.12
C GLY A 131 -0.87 -13.62 13.11
N ARG A 132 -0.22 -13.98 14.24
CA ARG A 132 1.24 -14.04 14.32
C ARG A 132 1.86 -14.94 13.25
N ARG A 133 1.24 -16.10 12.99
CA ARG A 133 1.71 -17.04 11.95
C ARG A 133 1.60 -16.46 10.55
N VAL A 134 0.51 -15.76 10.24
CA VAL A 134 0.31 -15.11 8.93
C VAL A 134 1.34 -14.00 8.71
N VAL A 135 1.59 -13.15 9.72
CA VAL A 135 2.60 -12.09 9.62
C VAL A 135 4.00 -12.67 9.45
N GLY A 136 4.35 -13.70 10.22
CA GLY A 136 5.63 -14.39 10.10
C GLY A 136 5.85 -15.04 8.73
N ALA A 137 4.80 -15.55 8.09
CA ALA A 137 4.88 -16.12 6.75
C ALA A 137 5.01 -15.06 5.65
N VAL A 138 4.41 -13.87 5.83
CA VAL A 138 4.41 -12.80 4.83
C VAL A 138 5.67 -11.94 4.91
N ARG A 139 6.18 -11.67 6.11
CA ARG A 139 7.36 -10.82 6.38
C ARG A 139 8.58 -11.12 5.49
N PRO A 140 8.99 -12.38 5.25
CA PRO A 140 10.12 -12.71 4.37
C PRO A 140 9.94 -12.25 2.92
N HIS A 141 8.69 -12.04 2.49
CA HIS A 141 8.31 -11.63 1.15
C HIS A 141 8.00 -10.12 1.05
N LEU A 142 8.16 -9.37 2.14
CA LEU A 142 8.12 -7.90 2.17
C LEU A 142 9.53 -7.36 1.87
N LYS A 143 9.96 -7.39 0.61
CA LYS A 143 11.22 -6.80 0.14
C LYS A 143 10.95 -5.78 -0.98
#